data_AF-A0A2S5W3F6-F1
#
_entry.id   AF-A0A2S5W3F6-F1
#
_cell.length_a   1.000
_cell.length_b   1.000
_cell.length_c   1.000
_cell.angle_alpha   90.00
_cell.angle_beta   90.00
_cell.angle_gamma   90.00
#
_symmetry.space_group_name_H-M   'P 1'
#
loop_
_entity.id
_entity.type
_entity.pdbx_description
1 polymer ?
#
loop_
_entity_poly.entity_id
_entity_poly.type
_entity_poly.pdbx_seq_one_letter_code
_entity_poly.pdbx_strand_id
1 'polypeptide(L)'
;MKPVDPRLLRYAASARRFFGLGALLALAQTACIIAFAWLVSSVVVSAIAGASLAALTPSLVALVGVVVVRSALVWLMELNAARGAAVVKSELRQRVLRAIVTLGPGWLAGRNSVSVATLTTTGLDALDTYFAKYLPQLILTALATPVLVVVLFASDVTSGIIVLLTLPLVPVFMVLIGMATSALQSAQWEKLGALSTGFLDVVEGLSTLKVFGREKRQAERIRYVTEEYRMSTLKVLRLSFLSGFALEMAASLSVALVAVSIGLRLVGGDLGLGV
;
A
#
# COMPACT_ATOMS: atom_id res chain seq x y z
N MET A 1 0.12 10.66 -10.06
CA MET A 1 0.32 9.58 -11.04
C MET A 1 -0.98 8.78 -11.12
N LYS A 2 -1.50 8.46 -12.32
CA LYS A 2 -2.73 7.66 -12.42
C LYS A 2 -2.44 6.22 -11.92
N PRO A 3 -3.29 5.63 -11.08
CA PRO A 3 -3.00 4.37 -10.37
C PRO A 3 -2.84 3.17 -11.32
N VAL A 4 -3.55 3.18 -12.45
CA VAL A 4 -3.42 2.20 -13.53
C VAL A 4 -3.25 2.96 -14.83
N ASP A 5 -2.13 2.79 -15.52
CA ASP A 5 -1.98 3.34 -16.87
C ASP A 5 -2.71 2.40 -17.85
N PRO A 6 -3.82 2.83 -18.50
CA PRO A 6 -4.56 2.00 -19.45
C PRO A 6 -3.69 1.55 -20.65
N ARG A 7 -2.53 2.18 -20.85
CA ARG A 7 -1.53 1.74 -21.83
C ARG A 7 -0.94 0.37 -21.45
N LEU A 8 -0.74 0.05 -20.17
CA LEU A 8 -0.22 -1.26 -19.73
C LEU A 8 -1.16 -2.42 -20.10
N LEU A 9 -2.48 -2.20 -20.02
CA LEU A 9 -3.50 -3.17 -20.43
C LEU A 9 -3.55 -3.40 -21.95
N ARG A 10 -3.19 -2.38 -22.74
CA ARG A 10 -3.13 -2.46 -24.21
C ARG A 10 -1.84 -3.12 -24.71
N TYR A 11 -0.74 -3.02 -23.97
CA TYR A 11 0.58 -3.42 -24.45
C TYR A 11 1.00 -4.85 -24.09
N ALA A 12 0.36 -5.52 -23.14
CA ALA A 12 0.69 -6.89 -22.75
C ALA A 12 -0.57 -7.78 -22.76
N ALA A 13 -0.74 -8.62 -23.79
CA ALA A 13 -1.78 -9.64 -23.79
C ALA A 13 -1.64 -10.59 -22.58
N SER A 14 -0.41 -10.78 -22.09
CA SER A 14 -0.09 -11.49 -20.85
C SER A 14 -0.67 -10.82 -19.60
N ALA A 15 -0.80 -9.48 -19.58
CA ALA A 15 -1.41 -8.77 -18.46
C ALA A 15 -2.88 -9.15 -18.26
N ARG A 16 -3.64 -9.44 -19.33
CA ARG A 16 -5.03 -9.89 -19.21
C ARG A 16 -5.17 -11.19 -18.42
N ARG A 17 -4.26 -12.15 -18.60
CA ARG A 17 -4.24 -13.39 -17.80
C ARG A 17 -3.89 -13.10 -16.35
N PHE A 18 -2.90 -12.23 -16.12
CA PHE A 18 -2.53 -11.80 -14.78
C PHE A 18 -3.71 -11.14 -14.03
N PHE A 19 -4.42 -10.21 -14.67
CA PHE A 19 -5.59 -9.54 -14.09
C PHE A 19 -6.77 -10.49 -13.88
N GLY A 20 -7.05 -11.39 -14.84
CA GLY A 20 -8.13 -12.35 -14.73
C GLY A 20 -7.91 -13.35 -13.59
N LEU A 21 -6.72 -13.96 -13.52
CA LEU A 21 -6.34 -14.84 -12.41
C LEU A 21 -6.29 -14.08 -11.08
N GLY A 22 -5.73 -12.87 -11.07
CA GLY A 22 -5.69 -12.01 -9.89
C GLY A 22 -7.08 -11.68 -9.35
N ALA A 23 -8.04 -11.38 -10.24
CA ALA A 23 -9.42 -11.11 -9.85
C ALA A 23 -10.11 -12.34 -9.25
N LEU A 24 -9.94 -13.52 -9.85
CA LEU A 24 -10.47 -14.77 -9.32
C LEU A 24 -9.88 -15.10 -7.94
N LEU A 25 -8.56 -14.95 -7.78
CA LEU A 25 -7.88 -15.17 -6.50
C LEU A 25 -8.34 -14.15 -5.44
N ALA A 26 -8.54 -12.89 -5.82
CA ALA A 26 -9.06 -11.86 -4.92
C ALA A 26 -10.49 -12.15 -4.46
N LEU A 27 -11.38 -12.59 -5.35
CA LEU A 27 -12.74 -13.00 -5.00
C LEU A 27 -12.73 -14.22 -4.09
N ALA A 28 -11.91 -15.23 -4.38
CA ALA A 28 -11.76 -16.41 -3.53
C ALA A 28 -11.22 -16.05 -2.14
N GLN A 29 -10.21 -15.16 -2.04
CA GLN A 29 -9.74 -14.65 -0.75
C GLN A 29 -10.84 -13.91 0.01
N THR A 30 -11.62 -13.09 -0.68
CA THR A 30 -12.73 -12.36 -0.08
C THR A 30 -13.79 -13.32 0.47
N ALA A 31 -14.13 -14.36 -0.28
CA ALA A 31 -15.02 -15.43 0.18
C ALA A 31 -14.47 -16.14 1.42
N CYS A 32 -13.16 -16.42 1.49
CA CYS A 32 -12.53 -16.97 2.69
C CYS A 32 -12.62 -16.01 3.90
N ILE A 33 -12.50 -14.70 3.70
CA ILE A 33 -12.65 -13.71 4.78
C ILE A 33 -14.08 -13.75 5.34
N ILE A 34 -15.08 -13.79 4.46
CA ILE A 34 -16.49 -13.87 4.84
C ILE A 34 -16.78 -15.20 5.56
N ALA A 35 -16.33 -16.32 4.99
CA ALA A 35 -16.49 -17.64 5.57
C ALA A 35 -15.82 -17.74 6.96
N PHE A 36 -14.64 -17.14 7.12
CA PHE A 36 -13.95 -17.09 8.40
C PHE A 36 -14.77 -16.30 9.44
N ALA A 37 -15.25 -15.10 9.09
CA ALA A 37 -16.08 -14.29 9.99
C ALA A 37 -17.37 -15.02 10.40
N TRP A 38 -18.02 -15.68 9.45
CA TRP A 38 -19.24 -16.45 9.69
C TRP A 38 -19.00 -17.67 10.58
N LEU A 39 -17.94 -18.44 10.31
CA LEU A 39 -17.57 -19.59 11.13
C LEU A 39 -17.18 -19.17 12.55
N VAL A 40 -16.39 -18.11 12.72
CA VAL A 40 -16.05 -17.57 14.05
C VAL A 40 -17.32 -17.18 14.80
N SER A 41 -18.22 -16.42 14.16
CA SER A 41 -19.49 -16.04 14.76
C SER A 41 -20.30 -17.28 15.18
N SER A 42 -20.46 -18.27 14.30
CA SER A 42 -21.21 -19.51 14.58
C SER A 42 -20.62 -20.30 15.76
N VAL A 43 -19.29 -20.40 15.86
CA VAL A 43 -18.58 -21.07 16.97
C VAL A 43 -18.82 -20.33 18.28
N VAL A 44 -18.68 -19.00 18.28
CA VAL A 44 -18.90 -18.18 19.47
C VAL A 44 -20.35 -18.30 19.96
N VAL A 45 -21.32 -18.18 19.06
CA VAL A 45 -22.75 -18.29 19.38
C VAL A 45 -23.09 -19.67 19.93
N SER A 46 -22.63 -20.74 19.26
CA SER A 46 -22.87 -22.11 19.71
C SER A 46 -22.21 -22.41 21.06
N ALA A 47 -21.02 -21.87 21.31
CA ALA A 47 -20.34 -22.00 22.59
C ALA A 47 -21.10 -21.28 23.72
N ILE A 48 -21.60 -20.07 23.46
CA ILE A 48 -22.44 -19.32 24.41
C ILE A 48 -23.76 -20.07 24.69
N ALA A 49 -24.33 -20.74 23.68
CA ALA A 49 -25.51 -21.58 23.82
C ALA A 49 -25.27 -22.90 24.58
N GLY A 50 -24.04 -23.17 25.03
CA GLY A 50 -23.70 -24.36 25.82
C GLY A 50 -23.47 -25.63 25.00
N ALA A 51 -23.19 -25.51 23.69
CA ALA A 51 -22.90 -26.66 22.85
C ALA A 51 -21.67 -27.44 23.33
N SER A 52 -21.71 -28.77 23.22
CA SER A 52 -20.58 -29.64 23.58
C SER A 52 -19.40 -29.46 22.62
N LEU A 53 -18.19 -29.79 23.08
CA LEU A 53 -16.98 -29.70 22.25
C LEU A 53 -17.08 -30.55 20.98
N ALA A 54 -17.76 -31.70 21.04
CA ALA A 54 -18.03 -32.54 19.89
C ALA A 54 -18.88 -31.83 18.82
N ALA A 55 -19.86 -31.02 19.23
CA ALA A 55 -20.69 -30.24 18.32
C ALA A 55 -19.94 -29.05 17.70
N LEU A 56 -18.93 -28.51 18.39
CA LEU A 56 -18.08 -27.41 17.89
C LEU A 56 -16.94 -27.89 16.97
N THR A 57 -16.53 -29.15 17.10
CA THR A 57 -15.44 -29.77 16.33
C THR A 57 -15.56 -29.56 14.81
N PRO A 58 -16.71 -29.80 14.14
CA PRO A 58 -16.82 -29.59 12.69
C PRO A 58 -16.59 -28.13 12.28
N SER A 59 -17.12 -27.16 13.05
CA SER A 59 -16.92 -25.74 12.78
C SER A 59 -15.47 -25.30 13.00
N LEU A 60 -14.79 -25.85 14.00
CA LEU A 60 -13.37 -25.62 14.26
C LEU A 60 -12.49 -26.20 13.13
N VAL A 61 -12.79 -27.42 12.66
CA VAL A 61 -12.08 -28.03 11.53
C VAL A 61 -12.31 -27.22 10.26
N ALA A 62 -13.55 -26.78 10.00
CA ALA A 62 -13.86 -25.90 8.88
C ALA A 62 -13.09 -24.57 8.97
N LEU A 63 -12.95 -23.99 10.16
CA LEU A 63 -12.18 -22.77 10.40
C LEU A 63 -10.70 -22.95 10.01
N VAL A 64 -10.08 -24.03 10.46
CA VAL A 64 -8.70 -24.39 10.07
C VAL A 64 -8.60 -24.57 8.55
N GLY A 65 -9.56 -25.28 7.95
CA GLY A 65 -9.63 -25.45 6.49
C GLY A 65 -9.67 -24.12 5.74
N VAL A 66 -10.52 -23.18 6.17
CA VAL A 66 -10.61 -21.84 5.56
C VAL A 66 -9.30 -21.06 5.68
N VAL A 67 -8.60 -21.14 6.82
CA VAL A 67 -7.30 -20.48 7.02
C VAL A 67 -6.23 -21.07 6.11
N VAL A 68 -6.20 -22.39 5.96
CA VAL A 68 -5.26 -23.09 5.05
C VAL A 68 -5.54 -22.70 3.60
N VAL A 69 -6.81 -22.74 3.17
CA VAL A 69 -7.22 -22.33 1.82
C VAL A 69 -6.86 -20.87 1.56
N ARG A 70 -7.14 -19.97 2.52
CA ARG A 70 -6.79 -18.55 2.40
C ARG A 70 -5.28 -18.36 2.26
N SER A 71 -4.48 -19.06 3.07
CA SER A 71 -3.02 -19.00 2.98
C SER A 71 -2.52 -19.46 1.61
N ALA A 72 -3.07 -20.54 1.07
CA ALA A 72 -2.76 -21.01 -0.27
C ALA A 72 -3.14 -19.99 -1.35
N LEU A 73 -4.30 -19.33 -1.23
CA LEU A 73 -4.73 -18.27 -2.17
C LEU A 73 -3.85 -17.03 -2.11
N VAL A 74 -3.37 -16.64 -0.92
CA VAL A 74 -2.39 -15.55 -0.76
C VAL A 74 -1.09 -15.92 -1.46
N TRP A 75 -0.59 -17.12 -1.23
CA TRP A 75 0.61 -17.61 -1.90
C TRP A 75 0.47 -17.68 -3.42
N LEU A 76 -0.67 -18.17 -3.93
CA LEU A 76 -0.97 -18.19 -5.37
C LEU A 76 -1.03 -16.79 -5.98
N MET A 77 -1.55 -15.80 -5.24
CA MET A 77 -1.58 -14.41 -5.68
C MET A 77 -0.17 -13.83 -5.79
N GLU A 78 0.70 -14.12 -4.82
CA GLU A 78 2.12 -13.72 -4.87
C GLU A 78 2.86 -14.37 -6.05
N LEU A 79 2.61 -15.66 -6.30
CA LEU A 79 3.17 -16.36 -7.47
C LEU A 79 2.69 -15.76 -8.79
N ASN A 80 1.40 -15.43 -8.91
CA ASN A 80 0.84 -14.75 -10.07
C ASN A 80 1.49 -13.37 -10.26
N ALA A 81 1.69 -12.62 -9.18
CA ALA A 81 2.33 -11.31 -9.17
C ALA A 81 3.81 -11.37 -9.60
N ALA A 82 4.59 -12.30 -9.05
CA ALA A 82 5.98 -12.50 -9.42
C ALA A 82 6.15 -12.90 -10.89
N ARG A 83 5.31 -13.84 -11.38
CA ARG A 83 5.32 -14.24 -12.79
C ARG A 83 4.89 -13.10 -13.71
N GLY A 84 3.84 -12.37 -13.35
CA GLY A 84 3.36 -11.21 -14.09
C GLY A 84 4.44 -10.14 -14.23
N ALA A 85 5.12 -9.81 -13.14
CA ALA A 85 6.24 -8.87 -13.11
C ALA A 85 7.37 -9.30 -14.07
N ALA A 86 7.81 -10.56 -13.96
CA ALA A 86 8.90 -11.09 -14.78
C ALA A 86 8.57 -11.06 -16.29
N VAL A 87 7.35 -11.43 -16.68
CA VAL A 87 6.93 -11.44 -18.08
C VAL A 87 6.83 -10.01 -18.65
N VAL A 88 6.15 -9.10 -17.94
CA VAL A 88 6.01 -7.71 -18.39
C VAL A 88 7.37 -7.02 -18.49
N LYS A 89 8.25 -7.25 -17.52
CA LYS A 89 9.62 -6.72 -17.51
C LYS A 89 10.42 -7.22 -18.70
N SER A 90 10.34 -8.52 -19.01
CA SER A 90 11.01 -9.13 -20.17
C SER A 90 10.50 -8.53 -21.50
N GLU A 91 9.18 -8.42 -21.67
CA GLU A 91 8.56 -7.83 -22.86
C GLU A 91 8.98 -6.36 -23.06
N LEU A 92 8.96 -5.56 -22.00
CA LEU A 92 9.36 -4.16 -22.05
C LEU A 92 10.85 -4.02 -22.36
N ARG A 93 11.72 -4.82 -21.72
CA ARG A 93 13.16 -4.81 -21.98
C ARG A 93 13.45 -5.16 -23.44
N GLN A 94 12.81 -6.20 -23.99
CA GLN A 94 12.98 -6.58 -25.39
C GLN A 94 12.49 -5.51 -26.37
N ARG A 95 11.42 -4.78 -26.04
CA ARG A 95 10.92 -3.68 -26.87
C ARG A 95 11.83 -2.47 -26.85
N VAL A 96 12.34 -2.10 -25.67
CA VAL A 96 13.29 -0.99 -25.53
C VAL A 96 14.58 -1.31 -26.30
N LEU A 97 15.12 -2.52 -26.16
CA LEU A 97 16.31 -2.95 -26.90
C LEU A 97 16.07 -2.94 -28.42
N ARG A 98 14.93 -3.45 -28.90
CA ARG A 98 14.57 -3.38 -30.33
C ARG A 98 14.46 -1.94 -30.82
N ALA A 99 13.82 -1.06 -30.04
CA ALA A 99 13.69 0.35 -30.40
C ALA A 99 15.06 1.05 -30.51
N ILE A 100 15.97 0.78 -29.58
CA ILE A 100 17.35 1.30 -29.61
C ILE A 100 18.07 0.84 -30.87
N VAL A 101 17.95 -0.45 -31.23
CA VAL A 101 18.55 -1.00 -32.46
C VAL A 101 17.95 -0.34 -33.71
N THR A 102 16.64 -0.14 -33.77
CA THR A 102 15.98 0.48 -34.94
C THR A 102 16.30 1.96 -35.09
N LEU A 103 16.50 2.69 -33.99
CA LEU A 103 16.83 4.13 -34.01
C LEU A 103 18.31 4.38 -34.34
N GLY A 104 19.16 3.36 -34.15
CA GLY A 104 20.56 3.37 -34.54
C GLY A 104 21.47 4.31 -33.72
N PRO A 105 22.78 4.32 -34.04
CA PRO A 105 23.78 5.08 -33.29
C PRO A 105 23.61 6.61 -33.41
N GLY A 106 23.00 7.11 -34.49
CA GLY A 106 22.74 8.54 -34.68
C GLY A 106 21.76 9.13 -33.64
N TRP A 107 20.80 8.33 -33.18
CA TRP A 107 19.87 8.75 -32.12
C TRP A 107 20.52 8.73 -30.72
N LEU A 108 21.43 7.78 -30.48
CA LEU A 108 22.19 7.66 -29.23
C LEU A 108 23.24 8.77 -29.07
N ALA A 109 23.83 9.23 -30.17
CA ALA A 109 24.86 10.28 -30.16
C ALA A 109 24.36 11.62 -29.58
N GLY A 110 23.06 11.91 -29.68
CA GLY A 110 22.43 13.12 -29.13
C GLY A 110 21.87 12.98 -27.71
N ARG A 111 22.04 11.81 -27.06
CA ARG A 111 21.47 11.55 -25.73
C ARG A 111 22.53 11.04 -24.75
N ASN A 112 22.28 11.29 -23.48
CA ASN A 112 23.11 10.74 -22.42
C ASN A 112 22.92 9.20 -22.37
N SER A 113 23.92 8.46 -22.84
CA SER A 113 23.89 6.98 -22.84
C SER A 113 23.72 6.39 -21.44
N VAL A 114 24.17 7.10 -20.39
CA VAL A 114 23.96 6.71 -19.00
C VAL A 114 22.48 6.79 -18.65
N SER A 115 21.77 7.86 -19.02
CA SER A 115 20.34 7.98 -18.69
C SER A 115 19.49 6.93 -19.40
N VAL A 116 19.83 6.59 -20.65
CA VAL A 116 19.18 5.52 -21.41
C VAL A 116 19.45 4.15 -20.77
N ALA A 117 20.70 3.89 -20.36
CA ALA A 117 21.05 2.67 -19.65
C ALA A 117 20.32 2.56 -18.30
N THR A 118 20.35 3.60 -17.47
CA THR A 118 19.68 3.63 -16.15
C THR A 118 18.16 3.47 -16.27
N LEU A 119 17.52 4.07 -17.27
CA LEU A 119 16.09 3.88 -17.54
C LEU A 119 15.77 2.44 -17.97
N THR A 120 16.64 1.82 -18.78
CA THR A 120 16.44 0.46 -19.29
C THR A 120 16.78 -0.62 -18.25
N THR A 121 17.60 -0.29 -17.26
CA THR A 121 17.93 -1.18 -16.13
C THR A 121 17.08 -0.84 -14.91
N THR A 122 17.52 0.11 -14.10
CA THR A 122 16.91 0.51 -12.82
C THR A 122 15.47 1.01 -12.98
N GLY A 123 15.18 1.72 -14.07
CA GLY A 123 13.82 2.18 -14.37
C GLY A 123 12.84 1.04 -14.65
N LEU A 124 13.28 -0.02 -15.32
CA LEU A 124 12.47 -1.23 -15.54
C LEU A 124 12.42 -2.12 -14.29
N ASP A 125 13.48 -2.16 -13.48
CA ASP A 125 13.48 -2.90 -12.22
C ASP A 125 12.50 -2.31 -11.20
N ALA A 126 12.26 -0.99 -11.24
CA ALA A 126 11.25 -0.34 -10.39
C ALA A 126 9.82 -0.85 -10.64
N LEU A 127 9.54 -1.45 -11.80
CA LEU A 127 8.24 -2.04 -12.10
C LEU A 127 7.97 -3.32 -11.28
N ASP A 128 9.01 -4.00 -10.78
CA ASP A 128 8.84 -5.22 -9.99
C ASP A 128 7.98 -4.96 -8.76
N THR A 129 8.22 -3.85 -8.04
CA THR A 129 7.43 -3.49 -6.85
C THR A 129 5.98 -3.15 -7.22
N TYR A 130 5.77 -2.50 -8.37
CA TYR A 130 4.43 -2.14 -8.84
C TYR A 130 3.59 -3.39 -9.16
N PHE A 131 4.15 -4.35 -9.90
CA PHE A 131 3.45 -5.59 -10.25
C PHE A 131 3.38 -6.60 -9.11
N ALA A 132 4.39 -6.65 -8.23
CA ALA A 132 4.45 -7.60 -7.11
C ALA A 132 3.57 -7.19 -5.93
N LYS A 133 3.44 -5.89 -5.64
CA LYS A 133 2.77 -5.41 -4.41
C LYS A 133 1.56 -4.52 -4.71
N TYR A 134 1.76 -3.47 -5.50
CA TYR A 134 0.73 -2.45 -5.70
C TYR A 134 -0.48 -3.00 -6.47
N LEU A 135 -0.24 -3.67 -7.59
CA LEU A 135 -1.31 -4.11 -8.48
C LEU A 135 -2.16 -5.25 -7.90
N PRO A 136 -1.59 -6.30 -7.26
CA PRO A 136 -2.38 -7.32 -6.57
C PRO A 136 -3.23 -6.73 -5.44
N GLN A 137 -2.66 -5.82 -4.65
CA GLN A 137 -3.39 -5.13 -3.59
C GLN A 137 -4.51 -4.27 -4.14
N LEU A 138 -4.30 -3.57 -5.26
CA LEU A 138 -5.33 -2.78 -5.90
C LEU A 138 -6.49 -3.64 -6.41
N ILE A 139 -6.20 -4.80 -7.03
CA ILE A 139 -7.23 -5.76 -7.44
C ILE A 139 -8.00 -6.27 -6.23
N LEU A 140 -7.29 -6.67 -5.17
CA LEU A 140 -7.89 -7.15 -3.94
C LEU A 140 -8.79 -6.09 -3.31
N THR A 141 -8.31 -4.87 -3.08
CA THR A 141 -9.10 -3.79 -2.47
C THR A 141 -10.28 -3.39 -3.36
N ALA A 142 -10.11 -3.28 -4.67
CA ALA A 142 -11.18 -2.89 -5.59
C ALA A 142 -12.33 -3.92 -5.65
N LEU A 143 -12.04 -5.20 -5.43
CA LEU A 143 -13.05 -6.27 -5.45
C LEU A 143 -13.57 -6.60 -4.05
N ALA A 144 -12.69 -6.71 -3.06
CA ALA A 144 -13.05 -7.11 -1.70
C ALA A 144 -13.92 -6.05 -1.02
N THR A 145 -13.57 -4.76 -1.12
CA THR A 145 -14.30 -3.68 -0.47
C THR A 145 -15.80 -3.65 -0.84
N PRO A 146 -16.21 -3.59 -2.13
CA PRO A 146 -17.63 -3.58 -2.47
C PRO A 146 -18.34 -4.89 -2.08
N VAL A 147 -17.68 -6.05 -2.24
CA VAL A 147 -18.25 -7.34 -1.85
C VAL A 147 -18.52 -7.39 -0.34
N LEU A 148 -17.58 -6.93 0.49
CA LEU A 148 -17.74 -6.88 1.94
C LEU A 148 -18.86 -5.92 2.35
N VAL A 149 -18.98 -4.76 1.69
CA VAL A 149 -20.09 -3.82 1.92
C VAL A 149 -21.43 -4.46 1.58
N VAL A 150 -21.55 -5.14 0.43
CA VAL A 150 -22.79 -5.84 0.03
C VAL A 150 -23.16 -6.93 1.03
N VAL A 151 -22.20 -7.74 1.48
CA VAL A 151 -22.43 -8.78 2.49
C VAL A 151 -22.89 -8.15 3.81
N LEU A 152 -22.26 -7.05 4.24
CA LEU A 152 -22.66 -6.35 5.46
C LEU A 152 -24.08 -5.80 5.35
N PHE A 153 -24.45 -5.20 4.22
CA PHE A 153 -25.82 -4.75 3.95
C PHE A 153 -26.84 -5.89 3.95
N ALA A 154 -26.47 -7.05 3.42
CA ALA A 154 -27.32 -8.23 3.41
C ALA A 154 -27.52 -8.83 4.81
N SER A 155 -26.51 -8.71 5.70
CA SER A 155 -26.58 -9.18 7.08
C SER A 155 -27.28 -8.19 8.02
N ASP A 156 -26.94 -6.89 7.94
CA ASP A 156 -27.58 -5.83 8.73
C ASP A 156 -27.45 -4.48 8.03
N VAL A 157 -28.60 -3.95 7.59
CA VAL A 157 -28.68 -2.70 6.82
C VAL A 157 -28.07 -1.52 7.61
N THR A 158 -28.32 -1.44 8.92
CA THR A 158 -27.80 -0.35 9.77
C THR A 158 -26.27 -0.35 9.81
N SER A 159 -25.66 -1.51 10.07
CA SER A 159 -24.21 -1.68 10.03
C SER A 159 -23.63 -1.39 8.65
N GLY A 160 -24.31 -1.82 7.59
CA GLY A 160 -23.99 -1.49 6.21
C GLY A 160 -23.92 0.02 5.95
N ILE A 161 -24.92 0.78 6.41
CA ILE A 161 -24.96 2.24 6.28
C ILE A 161 -23.83 2.90 7.08
N ILE A 162 -23.58 2.46 8.32
CA ILE A 162 -22.50 3.01 9.15
C ILE A 162 -21.17 2.85 8.42
N VAL A 163 -20.84 1.64 7.97
CA VAL A 163 -19.58 1.37 7.25
C VAL A 163 -19.52 2.12 5.92
N LEU A 164 -20.62 2.23 5.19
CA LEU A 164 -20.66 2.98 3.92
C LEU A 164 -20.37 4.47 4.13
N LEU A 165 -20.78 5.05 5.25
CA LEU A 165 -20.53 6.45 5.60
C LEU A 165 -19.11 6.67 6.15
N THR A 166 -18.57 5.72 6.92
CA THR A 166 -17.24 5.85 7.52
C THR A 166 -16.11 5.43 6.57
N LEU A 167 -16.35 4.53 5.62
CA LEU A 167 -15.32 4.04 4.70
C LEU A 167 -14.72 5.15 3.83
N PRO A 168 -15.49 6.08 3.24
CA PRO A 168 -14.96 7.24 2.50
C PRO A 168 -14.14 8.21 3.36
N LEU A 169 -14.27 8.17 4.68
CA LEU A 169 -13.52 9.04 5.58
C LEU A 169 -12.01 8.76 5.49
N VAL A 170 -11.62 7.50 5.30
CA VAL A 170 -10.23 7.06 5.11
C VAL A 170 -9.56 7.73 3.90
N PRO A 171 -10.08 7.61 2.65
CA PRO A 171 -9.48 8.29 1.51
C PRO A 171 -9.58 9.82 1.60
N VAL A 172 -10.62 10.37 2.24
CA VAL A 172 -10.71 11.83 2.47
C VAL A 172 -9.54 12.31 3.32
N PHE A 173 -9.27 11.67 4.46
CA PHE A 173 -8.10 11.99 5.27
C PHE A 173 -6.81 11.77 4.48
N MET A 174 -6.71 10.68 3.71
CA MET A 174 -5.53 10.40 2.88
C MET A 174 -5.25 11.51 1.85
N VAL A 175 -6.28 12.07 1.21
CA VAL A 175 -6.13 13.20 0.27
C VAL A 175 -5.69 14.45 1.01
N LEU A 176 -6.33 14.79 2.14
CA LEU A 176 -5.97 15.97 2.94
C LEU A 176 -4.51 15.91 3.42
N ILE A 177 -4.09 14.75 3.92
CA ILE A 177 -2.72 14.49 4.35
C ILE A 177 -1.77 14.55 3.15
N GLY A 178 -2.13 13.93 2.02
CA GLY A 178 -1.33 13.95 0.79
C GLY A 178 -1.08 15.37 0.28
N MET A 179 -2.09 16.23 0.36
CA MET A 179 -1.94 17.65 0.05
C MET A 179 -0.99 18.34 1.03
N ALA A 180 -1.14 18.10 2.34
CA ALA A 180 -0.27 18.66 3.37
C ALA A 180 1.20 18.18 3.26
N THR A 181 1.43 16.93 2.85
CA THR A 181 2.78 16.35 2.68
C THR A 181 3.44 16.80 1.38
N SER A 182 2.68 16.99 0.29
CA SER A 182 3.22 17.38 -1.01
C SER A 182 3.99 18.71 -0.99
N ALA A 183 3.51 19.67 -0.20
CA ALA A 183 4.16 20.97 -0.01
C ALA A 183 5.50 20.85 0.74
N LEU A 184 5.59 19.91 1.70
CA LEU A 184 6.80 19.67 2.49
C LEU A 184 7.82 18.83 1.73
N GLN A 185 7.38 17.79 1.01
CA GLN A 185 8.28 16.96 0.19
C GLN A 185 9.01 17.80 -0.86
N SER A 186 8.30 18.65 -1.60
CA SER A 186 8.91 19.46 -2.65
C SER A 186 10.02 20.38 -2.12
N ALA A 187 9.81 21.01 -0.97
CA ALA A 187 10.80 21.88 -0.32
C ALA A 187 12.02 21.12 0.26
N GLN A 188 11.88 19.83 0.55
CA GLN A 188 12.91 19.02 1.20
C GLN A 188 13.87 18.36 0.20
N TRP A 189 13.39 18.02 -1.00
CA TRP A 189 14.21 17.50 -2.09
C TRP A 189 15.26 18.52 -2.57
N GLU A 190 14.90 19.81 -2.62
CA GLU A 190 15.82 20.88 -3.02
C GLU A 190 16.89 21.17 -1.96
N LYS A 191 16.52 21.11 -0.67
CA LYS A 191 17.45 21.33 0.45
C LYS A 191 18.43 20.18 0.68
N LEU A 192 18.02 18.93 0.44
CA LEU A 192 18.88 17.76 0.64
C LEU A 192 20.07 17.72 -0.33
N GLY A 193 19.85 18.09 -1.61
CA GLY A 193 20.93 18.17 -2.61
C GLY A 193 21.95 19.27 -2.30
N ALA A 194 21.48 20.42 -1.81
CA ALA A 194 22.35 21.51 -1.36
C ALA A 194 23.18 21.14 -0.11
N LEU A 195 22.62 20.33 0.80
CA LEU A 195 23.29 19.85 2.01
C LEU A 195 24.44 18.89 1.68
N SER A 196 24.19 17.89 0.81
CA SER A 196 25.20 16.87 0.46
C SER A 196 26.39 17.46 -0.29
N THR A 197 26.12 18.41 -1.20
CA THR A 197 27.18 19.11 -1.94
C THR A 197 27.97 20.04 -1.00
N GLY A 198 27.25 20.83 -0.20
CA GLY A 198 27.88 21.76 0.74
C GLY A 198 28.71 21.08 1.83
N PHE A 199 28.31 19.91 2.32
CA PHE A 199 29.07 19.18 3.35
C PHE A 199 30.36 18.59 2.80
N LEU A 200 30.34 18.02 1.59
CA LEU A 200 31.54 17.49 0.94
C LEU A 200 32.55 18.60 0.64
N ASP A 201 32.10 19.75 0.14
CA ASP A 201 32.95 20.92 -0.11
C ASP A 201 33.65 21.42 1.18
N VAL A 202 32.98 21.33 2.33
CA VAL A 202 33.59 21.71 3.62
C VAL A 202 34.64 20.70 4.07
N VAL A 203 34.37 19.39 3.91
CA VAL A 203 35.29 18.33 4.31
C VAL A 203 36.55 18.37 3.46
N GLU A 204 36.43 18.61 2.15
CA GLU A 204 37.58 18.78 1.25
C GLU A 204 38.38 20.05 1.53
N GLY A 205 37.72 21.18 1.86
CA GLY A 205 38.35 22.47 2.15
C GLY A 205 38.85 22.69 3.59
N LEU A 206 38.75 21.68 4.46
CA LEU A 206 38.97 21.83 5.91
C LEU A 206 40.42 22.22 6.26
N SER A 207 41.39 21.71 5.50
CA SER A 207 42.82 22.03 5.67
C SER A 207 43.09 23.52 5.41
N THR A 208 42.54 24.05 4.33
CA THR A 208 42.61 25.48 3.97
C THR A 208 41.93 26.34 5.03
N LEU A 209 40.74 25.95 5.50
CA LEU A 209 40.01 26.69 6.54
C LEU A 209 40.77 26.80 7.86
N LYS A 210 41.52 25.75 8.24
CA LYS A 210 42.38 25.75 9.43
C LYS A 210 43.59 26.69 9.27
N VAL A 211 44.21 26.72 8.09
CA VAL A 211 45.34 27.62 7.80
C VAL A 211 44.93 29.08 7.91
N PHE A 212 43.70 29.43 7.53
CA PHE A 212 43.16 30.79 7.63
C PHE A 212 42.40 31.09 8.93
N GLY A 213 42.38 30.18 9.92
CA GLY A 213 41.73 30.39 11.23
C GLY A 213 40.21 30.57 11.17
N ARG A 214 39.53 29.97 10.18
CA ARG A 214 38.08 30.13 9.95
C ARG A 214 37.24 28.90 10.29
N GLU A 215 37.84 27.91 10.94
CA GLU A 215 37.20 26.64 11.29
C GLU A 215 35.98 26.79 12.20
N LYS A 216 36.00 27.70 13.18
CA LYS A 216 34.86 27.93 14.10
C LYS A 216 33.62 28.44 13.36
N ARG A 217 33.81 29.37 12.43
CA ARG A 217 32.71 29.94 11.61
C ARG A 217 32.05 28.87 10.74
N GLN A 218 32.85 27.95 10.20
CA GLN A 218 32.32 26.86 9.39
C GLN A 218 31.64 25.77 10.23
N ALA A 219 32.14 25.49 11.44
CA ALA A 219 31.47 24.62 12.39
C ALA A 219 30.09 25.16 12.82
N GLU A 220 29.97 26.47 13.06
CA GLU A 220 28.68 27.11 13.33
C GLU A 220 27.72 27.01 12.15
N ARG A 221 28.21 27.17 10.92
CA ARG A 221 27.41 27.01 9.70
C ARG A 221 26.90 25.57 9.54
N ILE A 222 27.74 24.56 9.76
CA ILE A 222 27.31 23.15 9.75
C ILE A 222 26.26 22.91 10.85
N ARG A 223 26.45 23.46 12.06
CA ARG A 223 25.49 23.31 13.15
C ARG A 223 24.13 23.91 12.80
N TYR A 224 24.10 25.09 12.20
CA TYR A 224 22.87 25.73 11.72
C TYR A 224 22.15 24.88 10.67
N VAL A 225 22.89 24.43 9.66
CA VAL A 225 22.37 23.62 8.55
C VAL A 225 21.86 22.25 9.04
N THR A 226 22.57 21.63 9.99
CA THR A 226 22.14 20.36 10.62
C THR A 226 20.87 20.56 11.44
N GLU A 227 20.74 21.67 12.16
CA GLU A 227 19.56 21.98 12.96
C GLU A 227 18.33 22.26 12.08
N GLU A 228 18.52 22.97 10.96
CA GLU A 228 17.47 23.17 9.95
C GLU A 228 17.01 21.84 9.33
N TYR A 229 17.95 20.94 9.05
CA TYR A 229 17.65 19.58 8.58
C TYR A 229 16.89 18.76 9.62
N ARG A 230 17.31 18.82 10.90
CA ARG A 230 16.64 18.15 12.02
C ARG A 230 15.20 18.64 12.17
N MET A 231 14.99 19.96 12.17
CA MET A 231 13.67 20.58 12.29
C MET A 231 12.76 20.20 11.12
N SER A 232 13.29 20.19 9.89
CA SER A 232 12.53 19.79 8.70
C SER A 232 12.15 18.31 8.73
N THR A 233 13.07 17.45 9.14
CA THR A 233 12.83 16.01 9.32
C THR A 233 11.76 15.75 10.38
N LEU A 234 11.82 16.42 11.53
CA LEU A 234 10.82 16.29 12.58
C LEU A 234 9.43 16.78 12.14
N LYS A 235 9.33 17.79 11.27
CA LYS A 235 8.04 18.22 10.69
C LYS A 235 7.42 17.12 9.83
N VAL A 236 8.21 16.45 8.98
CA VAL A 236 7.72 15.33 8.16
C VAL A 236 7.31 14.15 9.03
N LEU A 237 8.12 13.79 10.05
CA LEU A 237 7.78 12.72 10.98
C LEU A 237 6.49 13.03 11.74
N ARG A 238 6.31 14.26 12.25
CA ARG A 238 5.08 14.68 12.92
C ARG A 238 3.86 14.53 12.03
N LEU A 239 3.95 14.96 10.78
CA LEU A 239 2.85 14.82 9.82
C LEU A 239 2.57 13.34 9.50
N SER A 240 3.61 12.53 9.38
CA SER A 240 3.48 11.08 9.15
C SER A 240 2.79 10.39 10.33
N PHE A 241 3.15 10.72 11.57
CA PHE A 241 2.46 10.19 12.75
C PHE A 241 1.02 10.68 12.87
N LEU A 242 0.77 11.97 12.62
CA LEU A 242 -0.59 12.51 12.63
C LEU A 242 -1.47 11.86 11.56
N SER A 243 -0.89 11.54 10.40
CA SER A 243 -1.59 10.84 9.33
C SER A 243 -1.97 9.41 9.69
N GLY A 244 -1.03 8.65 10.28
CA GLY A 244 -1.30 7.30 10.76
C GLY A 244 -2.32 7.31 11.89
N PHE A 245 -2.22 8.26 12.81
CA PHE A 245 -3.16 8.42 13.91
C PHE A 245 -4.58 8.75 13.42
N ALA A 246 -4.73 9.71 12.50
CA ALA A 246 -6.04 10.05 11.93
C ALA A 246 -6.68 8.85 11.21
N LEU A 247 -5.87 8.07 10.49
CA LEU A 247 -6.32 6.85 9.81
C LEU A 247 -6.81 5.78 10.80
N GLU A 248 -6.02 5.53 11.84
CA GLU A 248 -6.37 4.58 12.90
C GLU A 248 -7.63 5.02 13.66
N MET A 249 -7.75 6.31 13.98
CA MET A 249 -8.95 6.87 14.61
C MET A 249 -10.19 6.70 13.74
N ALA A 250 -10.11 6.95 12.43
CA ALA A 250 -11.24 6.79 11.53
C ALA A 250 -11.70 5.31 11.47
N ALA A 251 -10.75 4.37 11.38
CA ALA A 251 -11.03 2.95 11.39
C ALA A 251 -11.63 2.49 12.74
N SER A 252 -11.02 2.89 13.85
CA SER A 252 -11.46 2.57 15.20
C SER A 252 -12.86 3.14 15.50
N LEU A 253 -13.14 4.38 15.10
CA LEU A 253 -14.46 5.00 15.24
C LEU A 253 -15.52 4.23 14.45
N SER A 254 -15.21 3.79 13.23
CA SER A 254 -16.13 2.95 12.45
C SER A 254 -16.46 1.65 13.18
N VAL A 255 -15.45 0.94 13.70
CA VAL A 255 -15.65 -0.30 14.44
C VAL A 255 -16.45 -0.05 15.72
N ALA A 256 -16.16 1.03 16.45
CA ALA A 256 -16.86 1.40 17.67
C ALA A 256 -18.36 1.69 17.42
N LEU A 257 -18.68 2.46 16.37
CA LEU A 257 -20.06 2.76 16.01
C LEU A 257 -20.86 1.49 15.66
N VAL A 258 -20.27 0.57 14.89
CA VAL A 258 -20.89 -0.71 14.57
C VAL A 258 -21.07 -1.56 15.84
N ALA A 259 -20.02 -1.69 16.66
CA ALA A 259 -20.06 -2.50 17.87
C ALA A 259 -21.08 -2.00 18.90
N VAL A 260 -21.14 -0.69 19.15
CA VAL A 260 -22.10 -0.07 20.07
C VAL A 260 -23.53 -0.22 19.52
N SER A 261 -23.74 0.00 18.23
CA SER A 261 -25.05 -0.17 17.60
C SER A 261 -25.57 -1.61 17.72
N ILE A 262 -24.73 -2.60 17.40
CA ILE A 262 -25.08 -4.02 17.53
C ILE A 262 -25.32 -4.37 19.00
N GLY A 263 -24.45 -3.93 19.92
CA GLY A 263 -24.59 -4.20 21.35
C GLY A 263 -25.89 -3.67 21.95
N LEU A 264 -26.27 -2.43 21.63
CA LEU A 264 -27.54 -1.85 22.10
C LEU A 264 -28.76 -2.56 21.53
N ARG A 265 -28.72 -2.95 20.25
CA ARG A 265 -29.82 -3.67 19.58
C ARG A 265 -29.96 -5.11 20.07
N LEU A 266 -28.86 -5.77 20.41
CA LEU A 266 -28.87 -7.08 21.06
C LEU A 266 -29.53 -7.01 22.45
N VAL A 267 -29.21 -5.99 23.25
CA VAL A 267 -29.83 -5.76 24.56
C VAL A 267 -31.31 -5.39 24.43
N GLY A 268 -31.65 -4.62 23.40
CA GLY A 268 -33.03 -4.23 23.08
C GLY A 268 -33.90 -5.37 22.52
N GLY A 269 -33.31 -6.50 22.12
CA GLY A 269 -34.02 -7.64 21.53
C GLY A 269 -34.35 -7.48 20.02
N ASP A 270 -33.89 -6.40 19.38
CA ASP A 270 -34.10 -6.12 17.95
C ASP A 270 -33.19 -6.96 17.03
N LEU A 271 -32.22 -7.67 17.61
CA LEU A 271 -31.24 -8.51 16.91
C LEU A 271 -31.01 -9.80 17.71
N GLY A 272 -30.94 -10.94 17.02
CA GLY A 272 -30.50 -12.20 17.61
C GLY A 272 -28.98 -12.26 17.72
N LEU A 273 -28.46 -13.05 18.67
CA LEU A 273 -27.01 -13.32 18.76
C LEU A 273 -26.50 -14.17 17.59
N GLY A 274 -27.38 -14.93 16.92
CA GLY A 274 -27.06 -15.76 15.76
C GLY A 274 -27.03 -14.99 14.44
N VAL A 275 -26.38 -15.59 13.44
CA VAL A 275 -26.43 -15.15 12.04
C VAL A 275 -27.72 -15.61 11.37
#